data_AF-A0A7Y0ELA0-F1
#
_entry.id   AF-A0A7Y0ELA0-F1
#
_cell.length_a   1.000
_cell.length_b   1.000
_cell.length_c   1.000
_cell.angle_alpha   90.00
_cell.angle_beta   90.00
_cell.angle_gamma   90.00
#
_symmetry.space_group_name_H-M   'P 1'
#
loop_
_entity.id
_entity.type
_entity.pdbx_description
1 polymer ?
#
loop_
_entity_poly.entity_id
_entity_poly.type
_entity_poly.pdbx_seq_one_letter_code
_entity_poly.pdbx_strand_id
1 'polypeptide(L)'
;MTMVVICLESKEEINSIFNNYKVCIDDTFSCDNELKWVLNNIKEHQSFEKPDAYLVNNDNIYAIEHFQISQYRQYKGSDTARIAKGSKENRDKMKNDRDFDLKPSIENLIAALTKNLKSHASSFESYKSNILSIANSQNKHYRLIILIEDSTESAYIVRSKDTKAVNPLLLKQIVECILEFKNNVWAVLYSYGNEVDKVLTGCTVEELEENAKNRCFDAIDYVPFETDRELHISKDSHKEDSNTVTIRLFDRL
;
A
#
# COMPACT_ATOMS: atom_id res chain seq x y z
N MET A 1 33.09 8.93 19.91
CA MET A 1 32.42 9.37 18.68
C MET A 1 31.07 8.68 18.66
N THR A 2 30.06 9.38 19.18
CA THR A 2 28.72 8.83 19.43
C THR A 2 27.95 8.89 18.13
N MET A 3 27.58 7.73 17.58
CA MET A 3 26.62 7.64 16.48
C MET A 3 25.27 8.12 16.99
N VAL A 4 24.89 9.33 16.62
CA VAL A 4 23.49 9.78 16.73
C VAL A 4 22.76 9.11 15.56
N VAL A 5 22.12 7.99 15.85
CA VAL A 5 21.07 7.46 14.98
C VAL A 5 19.88 8.40 15.18
N ILE A 6 19.63 9.25 14.20
CA ILE A 6 18.41 10.04 14.15
C ILE A 6 17.28 9.08 13.76
N CYS A 7 16.62 8.47 14.75
CA CYS A 7 15.29 7.91 14.58
C CYS A 7 14.29 9.06 14.73
N LEU A 8 14.03 9.76 13.63
CA LEU A 8 12.86 10.63 13.50
C LEU A 8 12.04 10.07 12.33
N GLU A 9 10.72 9.95 12.52
CA GLU A 9 9.65 9.80 11.49
C GLU A 9 8.83 8.49 11.38
N SER A 10 8.93 7.46 12.25
CA SER A 10 8.07 6.25 12.09
C SER A 10 6.68 6.30 12.73
N LYS A 11 6.34 7.33 13.52
CA LYS A 11 5.11 7.32 14.36
C LYS A 11 3.83 7.76 13.65
N GLU A 12 3.90 8.20 12.39
CA GLU A 12 2.75 8.81 11.71
C GLU A 12 2.50 8.24 10.30
N GLU A 13 3.06 7.08 9.95
CA GLU A 13 2.96 6.55 8.58
C GLU A 13 1.51 6.33 8.14
N ILE A 14 0.67 5.73 8.99
CA ILE A 14 -0.76 5.53 8.69
C ILE A 14 -1.51 6.87 8.64
N ASN A 15 -1.19 7.80 9.56
CA ASN A 15 -1.78 9.14 9.53
C ASN A 15 -1.41 9.91 8.25
N SER A 16 -0.24 9.65 7.68
CA SER A 16 0.19 10.28 6.44
C SER A 16 -0.74 9.98 5.27
N ILE A 17 -1.37 8.80 5.22
CA ILE A 17 -2.38 8.46 4.21
C ILE A 17 -3.56 9.45 4.28
N PHE A 18 -4.05 9.74 5.49
CA PHE A 18 -5.19 10.63 5.68
C PHE A 18 -4.84 12.12 5.61
N ASN A 19 -3.56 12.46 5.83
CA ASN A 19 -3.06 13.82 5.71
C ASN A 19 -2.74 14.19 4.26
N ASN A 20 -2.25 13.22 3.47
CA ASN A 20 -1.80 13.44 2.10
C ASN A 20 -2.93 13.27 1.07
N TYR A 21 -3.94 12.45 1.37
CA TYR A 21 -5.01 12.12 0.43
C TYR A 21 -6.40 12.38 1.00
N LYS A 22 -7.34 12.66 0.10
CA LYS A 22 -8.77 12.56 0.41
C LYS A 22 -9.18 11.09 0.36
N VAL A 23 -9.27 10.48 1.54
CA VAL A 23 -9.60 9.05 1.66
C VAL A 23 -11.11 8.84 1.75
N CYS A 24 -11.66 8.06 0.82
CA CYS A 24 -12.99 7.48 0.87
C CYS A 24 -12.92 6.09 1.50
N ILE A 25 -13.72 5.82 2.53
CA ILE A 25 -13.84 4.48 3.12
C ILE A 25 -14.87 3.69 2.31
N ASP A 26 -14.46 2.55 1.75
CA ASP A 26 -15.35 1.55 1.15
C ASP A 26 -15.49 0.36 2.12
N ASP A 27 -16.52 0.41 2.94
CA ASP A 27 -16.87 -0.66 3.89
C ASP A 27 -17.86 -1.69 3.28
N THR A 28 -18.18 -1.56 1.99
CA THR A 28 -19.14 -2.43 1.30
C THR A 28 -18.52 -3.72 0.80
N PHE A 29 -17.18 -3.77 0.72
CA PHE A 29 -16.45 -4.94 0.25
C PHE A 29 -16.49 -6.12 1.24
N SER A 30 -16.55 -5.83 2.54
CA SER A 30 -16.67 -6.83 3.61
C SER A 30 -18.11 -6.94 4.10
N CYS A 31 -18.48 -8.10 4.62
CA CYS A 31 -19.70 -8.34 5.38
C CYS A 31 -19.42 -8.42 6.90
N ASP A 32 -18.16 -8.54 7.31
CA ASP A 32 -17.74 -8.62 8.71
C ASP A 32 -17.89 -7.26 9.43
N ASN A 33 -18.77 -7.21 10.42
CA ASN A 33 -19.06 -5.98 11.18
C ASN A 33 -17.86 -5.46 11.97
N GLU A 34 -16.97 -6.35 12.39
CA GLU A 34 -15.80 -6.00 13.17
C GLU A 34 -14.74 -5.32 12.29
N LEU A 35 -14.55 -5.81 11.08
CA LEU A 35 -13.68 -5.18 10.10
C LEU A 35 -14.23 -3.86 9.60
N LYS A 36 -15.55 -3.76 9.38
CA LYS A 36 -16.20 -2.47 9.07
C LYS A 36 -15.96 -1.44 10.17
N TRP A 37 -16.02 -1.86 11.43
CA TRP A 37 -15.66 -0.99 12.54
C TRP A 37 -14.20 -0.55 12.45
N VAL A 38 -13.26 -1.46 12.19
CA VAL A 38 -11.84 -1.11 12.02
C VAL A 38 -11.64 -0.10 10.89
N LEU A 39 -12.22 -0.34 9.71
CA LEU A 39 -12.13 0.56 8.54
C LEU A 39 -12.60 1.98 8.87
N ASN A 40 -13.74 2.09 9.56
CA ASN A 40 -14.32 3.39 9.89
C ASN A 40 -13.61 4.12 11.04
N ASN A 41 -12.85 3.40 11.89
CA ASN A 41 -12.14 3.96 13.04
C ASN A 41 -10.61 3.94 12.89
N ILE A 42 -10.10 3.64 11.68
CA ILE A 42 -8.67 3.52 11.41
C ILE A 42 -7.86 4.78 11.74
N LYS A 43 -8.49 5.96 11.70
CA LYS A 43 -7.86 7.25 12.09
C LYS A 43 -7.64 7.39 13.60
N GLU A 44 -8.30 6.58 14.41
CA GLU A 44 -8.22 6.60 15.87
C GLU A 44 -7.18 5.62 16.43
N HIS A 45 -6.31 5.10 15.56
CA HIS A 45 -5.26 4.16 15.96
C HIS A 45 -4.27 4.80 16.93
N GLN A 46 -3.63 3.94 17.71
CA GLN A 46 -2.50 4.32 18.54
C GLN A 46 -1.23 3.89 17.82
N SER A 47 -0.36 4.86 17.50
CA SER A 47 0.94 4.58 16.89
C SER A 47 1.80 3.72 17.81
N PHE A 48 2.55 2.81 17.21
CA PHE A 48 3.39 1.87 17.93
C PHE A 48 4.66 1.58 17.13
N GLU A 49 5.68 1.04 17.79
CA GLU A 49 6.98 0.81 17.12
C GLU A 49 6.97 -0.45 16.26
N LYS A 50 6.29 -1.49 16.75
CA LYS A 50 6.28 -2.80 16.11
C LYS A 50 5.10 -3.66 16.62
N PRO A 51 3.99 -3.81 15.88
CA PRO A 51 3.74 -3.26 14.54
C PRO A 51 3.52 -1.75 14.57
N ASP A 52 3.28 -1.13 13.41
CA ASP A 52 3.20 0.34 13.27
C ASP A 52 2.05 0.98 14.08
N ALA A 53 0.96 0.26 14.31
CA ALA A 53 -0.15 0.76 15.10
C ALA A 53 -1.03 -0.33 15.71
N TYR A 54 -1.95 0.09 16.57
CA TYR A 54 -3.04 -0.77 17.01
C TYR A 54 -4.35 -0.01 17.31
N LEU A 55 -5.46 -0.74 17.27
CA LEU A 55 -6.78 -0.31 17.70
C LEU A 55 -7.31 -1.26 18.78
N VAL A 56 -8.12 -0.73 19.69
CA VAL A 56 -8.75 -1.51 20.76
C VAL A 56 -10.25 -1.36 20.68
N ASN A 57 -10.98 -2.48 20.66
CA ASN A 57 -12.44 -2.50 20.74
C ASN A 57 -12.89 -3.67 21.60
N ASN A 58 -13.58 -3.39 22.71
CA ASN A 58 -14.06 -4.42 23.65
C ASN A 58 -12.97 -5.44 23.99
N ASP A 59 -13.19 -6.70 23.66
CA ASP A 59 -12.26 -7.80 23.95
C ASP A 59 -11.23 -8.03 22.83
N ASN A 60 -11.21 -7.23 21.78
CA ASN A 60 -10.27 -7.37 20.67
C ASN A 60 -9.19 -6.28 20.69
N ILE A 61 -8.01 -6.64 20.20
CA ILE A 61 -6.94 -5.72 19.84
C ILE A 61 -6.48 -6.01 18.41
N TYR A 62 -6.56 -4.99 17.56
CA TYR A 62 -6.17 -5.07 16.15
C TYR A 62 -4.79 -4.47 16.02
N ALA A 63 -3.82 -5.32 15.74
CA ALA A 63 -2.46 -4.96 15.46
C ALA A 63 -2.36 -4.63 13.96
N ILE A 64 -1.88 -3.45 13.60
CA ILE A 64 -1.88 -2.97 12.21
C ILE A 64 -0.43 -2.75 11.78
N GLU A 65 0.01 -3.57 10.83
CA GLU A 65 1.28 -3.35 10.13
C GLU A 65 0.99 -2.67 8.80
N HIS A 66 1.69 -1.57 8.53
CA HIS A 66 1.59 -0.79 7.32
C HIS A 66 2.82 -1.02 6.43
N PHE A 67 2.60 -1.16 5.13
CA PHE A 67 3.69 -0.97 4.18
C PHE A 67 3.18 -0.43 2.84
N GLN A 68 4.08 0.30 2.19
CA GLN A 68 3.84 0.90 0.89
C GLN A 68 4.38 0.01 -0.23
N ILE A 69 3.57 -0.14 -1.28
CA ILE A 69 3.96 -0.76 -2.55
C ILE A 69 3.68 0.21 -3.70
N SER A 70 4.22 -0.08 -4.87
CA SER A 70 3.94 0.69 -6.08
C SER A 70 4.02 -0.22 -7.31
N GLN A 71 3.41 0.25 -8.40
CA GLN A 71 3.41 -0.41 -9.70
C GLN A 71 4.73 -0.18 -10.46
N TYR A 72 5.67 0.57 -9.89
CA TYR A 72 6.95 0.89 -10.52
C TYR A 72 8.03 -0.12 -10.19
N ARG A 73 9.01 -0.21 -11.09
CA ARG A 73 10.12 -1.13 -10.92
C ARG A 73 10.97 -0.78 -9.70
N GLN A 74 11.32 -1.79 -8.91
CA GLN A 74 12.24 -1.63 -7.79
C GLN A 74 13.71 -1.66 -8.24
N TYR A 75 14.49 -0.70 -7.76
CA TYR A 75 15.93 -0.59 -7.93
C TYR A 75 16.61 -0.40 -6.57
N LYS A 76 17.46 -1.37 -6.16
CA LYS A 76 18.26 -1.30 -4.92
C LYS A 76 17.46 -0.92 -3.66
N GLY A 77 16.24 -1.44 -3.52
CA GLY A 77 15.40 -1.21 -2.34
C GLY A 77 14.51 0.03 -2.38
N SER A 78 14.54 0.81 -3.46
CA SER A 78 13.62 1.92 -3.70
C SER A 78 12.95 1.75 -5.07
N ASP A 79 11.72 2.22 -5.25
CA ASP A 79 11.10 2.24 -6.58
C ASP A 79 11.53 3.47 -7.38
N THR A 80 11.33 3.43 -8.71
CA THR A 80 11.75 4.51 -9.60
C THR A 80 11.13 5.87 -9.24
N ALA A 81 9.87 5.90 -8.78
CA ALA A 81 9.19 7.14 -8.43
C ALA A 81 9.77 7.77 -7.16
N ARG A 82 10.10 6.97 -6.14
CA ARG A 82 10.82 7.43 -4.94
C ARG A 82 12.20 7.98 -5.29
N ILE A 83 12.92 7.35 -6.21
CA ILE A 83 14.22 7.87 -6.68
C ILE A 83 14.04 9.21 -7.40
N ALA A 84 12.99 9.36 -8.22
CA ALA A 84 12.66 10.61 -8.88
C ALA A 84 12.32 11.71 -7.85
N LYS A 85 11.45 11.42 -6.89
CA LYS A 85 11.10 12.33 -5.79
C LYS A 85 12.34 12.76 -4.99
N GLY A 86 13.19 11.82 -4.60
CA GLY A 86 14.44 12.12 -3.90
C GLY A 86 15.40 12.98 -4.73
N SER A 87 15.42 12.80 -6.05
CA SER A 87 16.14 13.68 -6.98
C SER A 87 15.59 15.10 -6.98
N LYS A 88 14.25 15.26 -6.97
CA LYS A 88 13.60 16.57 -6.91
C LYS A 88 13.90 17.30 -5.60
N GLU A 89 13.88 16.59 -4.48
CA GLU A 89 14.13 17.12 -3.13
C GLU A 89 15.61 17.44 -2.88
N ASN A 90 16.53 16.69 -3.48
CA ASN A 90 17.98 16.86 -3.34
C ASN A 90 18.64 17.37 -4.63
N ARG A 91 17.96 18.29 -5.32
CA ARG A 91 18.40 18.82 -6.62
C ARG A 91 19.79 19.45 -6.56
N ASP A 92 20.12 20.10 -5.46
CA ASP A 92 21.43 20.68 -5.17
C ASP A 92 22.57 19.65 -5.25
N LYS A 93 22.28 18.38 -4.95
CA LYS A 93 23.25 17.26 -4.98
C LYS A 93 23.30 16.52 -6.30
N MET A 94 22.40 16.82 -7.24
CA MET A 94 22.43 16.21 -8.56
C MET A 94 23.68 16.67 -9.33
N LYS A 95 24.21 15.80 -10.20
CA LYS A 95 25.34 16.17 -11.08
C LYS A 95 24.85 16.75 -12.40
N ASN A 96 23.82 16.14 -12.96
CA ASN A 96 23.19 16.49 -14.23
C ASN A 96 21.67 16.31 -14.08
N ASP A 97 20.94 16.78 -15.08
CA ASP A 97 19.53 16.45 -15.30
C ASP A 97 19.32 14.94 -15.30
N ARG A 98 18.10 14.53 -14.96
CA ARG A 98 17.73 13.12 -14.92
C ARG A 98 16.34 12.91 -15.49
N ASP A 99 16.27 11.97 -16.42
CA ASP A 99 15.01 11.46 -16.95
C ASP A 99 14.66 10.13 -16.27
N PHE A 100 13.39 9.97 -15.95
CA PHE A 100 12.84 8.76 -15.34
C PHE A 100 11.68 8.25 -16.17
N ASP A 101 11.76 6.98 -16.51
CA ASP A 101 10.71 6.24 -17.20
C ASP A 101 10.10 5.25 -16.20
N LEU A 102 8.92 5.58 -15.68
CA LEU A 102 8.37 4.89 -14.51
C LEU A 102 7.72 3.55 -14.85
N LYS A 103 7.15 3.39 -16.05
CA LYS A 103 6.41 2.20 -16.55
C LYS A 103 5.66 1.42 -15.46
N PRO A 104 4.49 1.90 -15.02
CA PRO A 104 3.67 1.14 -14.08
C PRO A 104 3.30 -0.24 -14.67
N SER A 105 3.27 -1.26 -13.82
CA SER A 105 2.89 -2.62 -14.19
C SER A 105 2.30 -3.36 -12.99
N ILE A 106 1.28 -4.19 -13.26
CA ILE A 106 0.70 -5.08 -12.24
C ILE A 106 1.73 -6.13 -11.78
N GLU A 107 2.64 -6.56 -12.66
CA GLU A 107 3.71 -7.51 -12.29
C GLU A 107 4.65 -6.91 -11.23
N ASN A 108 5.01 -5.63 -11.39
CA ASN A 108 5.81 -4.92 -10.40
C ASN A 108 5.07 -4.81 -9.06
N LEU A 109 3.77 -4.51 -9.10
CA LEU A 109 2.92 -4.43 -7.91
C LEU A 109 2.88 -5.76 -7.16
N ILE A 110 2.64 -6.87 -7.86
CA ILE A 110 2.63 -8.23 -7.29
C ILE A 110 4.00 -8.58 -6.70
N ALA A 111 5.08 -8.26 -7.40
CA ALA A 111 6.43 -8.51 -6.91
C ALA A 111 6.76 -7.69 -5.65
N ALA A 112 6.35 -6.42 -5.62
CA ALA A 112 6.50 -5.53 -4.47
C ALA A 112 5.70 -6.03 -3.26
N LEU A 113 4.44 -6.43 -3.48
CA LEU A 113 3.58 -7.02 -2.46
C LEU A 113 4.19 -8.30 -1.88
N THR A 114 4.56 -9.24 -2.75
CA THR A 114 5.18 -10.52 -2.35
C THR A 114 6.44 -10.30 -1.52
N LYS A 115 7.30 -9.37 -1.95
CA LYS A 115 8.55 -9.07 -1.24
C LYS A 115 8.29 -8.45 0.13
N ASN A 116 7.39 -7.48 0.22
CA ASN A 116 7.06 -6.84 1.50
C ASN A 116 6.42 -7.84 2.46
N LEU A 117 5.39 -8.58 2.05
CA LEU A 117 4.76 -9.61 2.89
C LEU A 117 5.78 -10.62 3.42
N LYS A 118 6.68 -11.14 2.56
CA LYS A 118 7.76 -12.05 2.99
C LYS A 118 8.73 -11.42 4.00
N SER A 119 9.05 -10.14 3.82
CA SER A 119 9.91 -9.40 4.75
C SER A 119 9.24 -9.26 6.13
N HIS A 120 8.00 -8.78 6.16
CA HIS A 120 7.25 -8.55 7.40
C HIS A 120 6.79 -9.85 8.09
N ALA A 121 6.58 -10.93 7.35
CA ALA A 121 6.17 -12.23 7.90
C ALA A 121 7.13 -12.77 8.96
N SER A 122 8.44 -12.48 8.82
CA SER A 122 9.45 -12.83 9.82
C SER A 122 9.21 -12.19 11.20
N SER A 123 8.37 -11.16 11.27
CA SER A 123 8.09 -10.35 12.45
C SER A 123 6.71 -10.58 13.06
N PHE A 124 5.85 -11.42 12.48
CA PHE A 124 4.46 -11.58 12.94
C PHE A 124 4.33 -12.02 14.41
N GLU A 125 5.17 -12.96 14.87
CA GLU A 125 5.19 -13.37 16.28
C GLU A 125 5.67 -12.26 17.22
N SER A 126 6.60 -11.42 16.73
CA SER A 126 7.06 -10.26 17.49
C SER A 126 5.97 -9.20 17.60
N TYR A 127 5.17 -8.97 16.55
CA TYR A 127 4.01 -8.06 16.60
C TYR A 127 3.04 -8.50 17.70
N LYS A 128 2.68 -9.78 17.72
CA LYS A 128 1.79 -10.34 18.73
C LYS A 128 2.35 -10.20 20.14
N SER A 129 3.61 -10.56 20.34
CA SER A 129 4.27 -10.49 21.65
C SER A 129 4.32 -9.05 22.18
N ASN A 130 4.65 -8.09 21.32
CA ASN A 130 4.71 -6.67 21.69
C ASN A 130 3.34 -6.12 22.06
N ILE A 131 2.30 -6.43 21.26
CA ILE A 131 0.94 -5.96 21.52
C ILE A 131 0.36 -6.56 22.81
N LEU A 132 0.60 -7.85 23.08
CA LEU A 132 0.14 -8.50 24.30
C LEU A 132 0.92 -8.06 25.56
N SER A 133 2.09 -7.44 25.40
CA SER A 133 2.85 -6.87 26.52
C SER A 133 2.24 -5.58 27.08
N ILE A 134 1.34 -4.94 26.33
CA ILE A 134 0.63 -3.73 26.78
C ILE A 134 -0.31 -4.11 27.93
N ALA A 135 -0.23 -3.39 29.05
CA ALA A 135 -0.94 -3.73 30.31
C ALA A 135 -2.45 -3.96 30.15
N ASN A 136 -3.10 -3.25 29.22
CA ASN A 136 -4.54 -3.37 28.95
C ASN A 136 -4.89 -4.43 27.89
N SER A 137 -3.91 -5.18 27.38
CA SER A 137 -4.08 -6.07 26.22
C SER A 137 -3.95 -7.57 26.55
N GLN A 138 -3.53 -7.92 27.77
CA GLN A 138 -3.21 -9.31 28.14
C GLN A 138 -4.39 -10.29 28.02
N ASN A 139 -5.63 -9.80 28.17
CA ASN A 139 -6.84 -10.62 28.06
C ASN A 139 -7.61 -10.39 26.74
N LYS A 140 -7.03 -9.66 25.79
CA LYS A 140 -7.70 -9.34 24.52
C LYS A 140 -7.35 -10.35 23.44
N HIS A 141 -8.32 -10.62 22.57
CA HIS A 141 -8.15 -11.37 21.34
C HIS A 141 -7.32 -10.56 20.34
N TYR A 142 -6.11 -11.05 20.07
CA TYR A 142 -5.20 -10.46 19.10
C TYR A 142 -5.62 -10.76 17.66
N ARG A 143 -5.65 -9.73 16.82
CA ARG A 143 -5.89 -9.84 15.37
C ARG A 143 -4.86 -9.02 14.61
N LEU A 144 -4.11 -9.66 13.72
CA LEU A 144 -3.17 -8.97 12.84
C LEU A 144 -3.88 -8.48 11.58
N ILE A 145 -3.70 -7.22 11.25
CA ILE A 145 -4.17 -6.56 10.05
C ILE A 145 -2.96 -6.09 9.26
N ILE A 146 -2.95 -6.38 7.97
CA ILE A 146 -1.98 -5.81 7.03
C ILE A 146 -2.66 -4.66 6.29
N LEU A 147 -2.12 -3.45 6.42
CA LEU A 147 -2.54 -2.27 5.67
C LEU A 147 -1.56 -2.01 4.53
N ILE A 148 -2.03 -2.24 3.31
CA ILE A 148 -1.26 -2.05 2.08
C ILE A 148 -1.63 -0.68 1.51
N GLU A 149 -0.64 0.19 1.32
CA GLU A 149 -0.81 1.43 0.56
C GLU A 149 -0.19 1.27 -0.83
N ASP A 150 -0.99 1.35 -1.89
CA ASP A 150 -0.47 1.56 -3.25
C ASP A 150 -0.13 3.04 -3.43
N SER A 151 1.15 3.32 -3.32
CA SER A 151 1.77 4.65 -3.42
C SER A 151 2.02 5.12 -4.85
N THR A 152 1.57 4.37 -5.86
CA THR A 152 1.58 4.80 -7.26
C THR A 152 0.69 6.04 -7.44
N GLU A 153 1.18 7.05 -8.15
CA GLU A 153 0.47 8.31 -8.37
C GLU A 153 -0.88 8.13 -9.06
N SER A 154 -1.00 7.14 -9.95
CA SER A 154 -2.27 6.57 -10.39
C SER A 154 -2.25 5.07 -10.16
N ALA A 155 -2.70 4.65 -8.98
CA ALA A 155 -2.85 3.25 -8.63
C ALA A 155 -4.10 2.58 -9.24
N TYR A 156 -4.82 3.26 -10.14
CA TYR A 156 -5.98 2.67 -10.81
C TYR A 156 -5.55 1.53 -11.71
N ILE A 157 -6.13 0.36 -11.48
CA ILE A 157 -6.04 -0.81 -12.34
C ILE A 157 -7.40 -0.96 -13.02
N VAL A 158 -7.40 -1.09 -14.34
CA VAL A 158 -8.63 -1.24 -15.13
C VAL A 158 -8.56 -2.52 -15.95
N ARG A 159 -9.71 -3.06 -16.31
CA ARG A 159 -9.76 -4.12 -17.31
C ARG A 159 -9.29 -3.53 -18.64
N SER A 160 -8.58 -4.33 -19.43
CA SER A 160 -8.17 -3.92 -20.78
C SER A 160 -9.38 -3.43 -21.58
N LYS A 161 -9.28 -2.21 -22.14
CA LYS A 161 -10.35 -1.51 -22.90
C LYS A 161 -11.55 -1.04 -22.05
N ASP A 162 -11.39 -0.98 -20.74
CA ASP A 162 -12.33 -0.37 -19.80
C ASP A 162 -11.70 0.87 -19.16
N THR A 163 -12.51 1.66 -18.44
CA THR A 163 -12.10 2.83 -17.67
C THR A 163 -12.48 2.70 -16.19
N LYS A 164 -13.28 1.69 -15.84
CA LYS A 164 -13.67 1.46 -14.46
C LYS A 164 -12.54 0.77 -13.68
N ALA A 165 -12.09 1.44 -12.63
CA ALA A 165 -11.10 0.87 -11.71
C ALA A 165 -11.66 -0.39 -11.01
N VAL A 166 -10.80 -1.39 -10.87
CA VAL A 166 -11.07 -2.60 -10.09
C VAL A 166 -10.49 -2.46 -8.69
N ASN A 167 -11.17 -3.02 -7.70
CA ASN A 167 -10.59 -3.21 -6.39
C ASN A 167 -9.42 -4.21 -6.51
N PRO A 168 -8.18 -3.86 -6.10
CA PRO A 168 -7.02 -4.76 -6.19
C PRO A 168 -7.22 -6.10 -5.46
N LEU A 169 -8.05 -6.15 -4.41
CA LEU A 169 -8.39 -7.38 -3.70
C LEU A 169 -9.32 -8.33 -4.49
N LEU A 170 -9.71 -7.97 -5.71
CA LEU A 170 -10.40 -8.85 -6.66
C LEU A 170 -9.44 -9.45 -7.71
N LEU A 171 -8.16 -9.08 -7.70
CA LEU A 171 -7.16 -9.64 -8.61
C LEU A 171 -6.57 -10.90 -8.01
N LYS A 172 -6.73 -12.03 -8.71
CA LYS A 172 -6.36 -13.37 -8.23
C LYS A 172 -4.92 -13.44 -7.72
N GLN A 173 -3.97 -12.89 -8.46
CA GLN A 173 -2.55 -12.94 -8.11
C GLN A 173 -2.23 -12.11 -6.86
N ILE A 174 -2.91 -10.99 -6.64
CA ILE A 174 -2.78 -10.20 -5.40
C ILE A 174 -3.33 -11.01 -4.22
N VAL A 175 -4.51 -11.60 -4.40
CA VAL A 175 -5.16 -12.45 -3.40
C VAL A 175 -4.28 -13.64 -3.02
N GLU A 176 -3.70 -14.33 -4.00
CA GLU A 176 -2.82 -15.47 -3.78
C GLU A 176 -1.60 -15.09 -2.91
N CYS A 177 -0.97 -13.93 -3.16
CA CYS A 177 0.14 -13.45 -2.34
C CYS A 177 -0.24 -13.26 -0.86
N ILE A 178 -1.45 -12.75 -0.60
CA ILE A 178 -1.93 -12.50 0.77
C ILE A 178 -2.30 -13.83 1.44
N LEU A 179 -2.96 -14.74 0.72
CA LEU A 179 -3.41 -16.03 1.25
C LEU A 179 -2.26 -16.98 1.61
N GLU A 180 -1.05 -16.77 1.11
CA GLU A 180 0.17 -17.47 1.60
C GLU A 180 0.36 -17.28 3.12
N PHE A 181 -0.14 -16.18 3.69
CA PHE A 181 0.04 -15.81 5.11
C PHE A 181 -1.24 -15.93 5.94
N LYS A 182 -2.25 -16.64 5.44
CA LYS A 182 -3.60 -16.69 6.02
C LYS A 182 -3.68 -17.18 7.48
N ASN A 183 -2.70 -17.95 7.93
CA ASN A 183 -2.68 -18.48 9.30
C ASN A 183 -2.23 -17.44 10.34
N ASN A 184 -1.63 -16.33 9.89
CA ASN A 184 -1.09 -15.29 10.77
C ASN A 184 -1.85 -13.96 10.64
N VAL A 185 -2.50 -13.72 9.50
CA VAL A 185 -3.22 -12.49 9.18
C VAL A 185 -4.72 -12.71 9.37
N TRP A 186 -5.39 -11.81 10.08
CA TRP A 186 -6.84 -11.84 10.24
C TRP A 186 -7.55 -11.08 9.13
N ALA A 187 -7.06 -9.90 8.76
CA ALA A 187 -7.66 -9.08 7.70
C ALA A 187 -6.60 -8.31 6.90
N VAL A 188 -7.01 -7.87 5.71
CA VAL A 188 -6.22 -6.98 4.85
C VAL A 188 -7.02 -5.71 4.59
N LEU A 189 -6.35 -4.58 4.73
CA LEU A 189 -6.80 -3.28 4.27
C LEU A 189 -5.95 -2.87 3.06
N TYR A 190 -6.57 -2.27 2.05
CA TYR A 190 -5.90 -1.84 0.84
C TYR A 190 -6.31 -0.41 0.49
N SER A 191 -5.33 0.48 0.40
CA SER A 191 -5.49 1.85 -0.06
C SER A 191 -4.99 1.97 -1.51
N TYR A 192 -5.88 2.39 -2.42
CA TYR A 192 -5.56 2.59 -3.84
C TYR A 192 -6.32 3.80 -4.38
N GLY A 193 -5.95 4.30 -5.55
CA GLY A 193 -6.47 5.53 -6.13
C GLY A 193 -5.34 6.41 -6.67
N ASN A 194 -5.55 7.71 -6.78
CA ASN A 194 -4.54 8.61 -7.30
C ASN A 194 -3.88 9.46 -6.21
N GLU A 195 -3.02 10.38 -6.63
CA GLU A 195 -2.30 11.35 -5.81
C GLU A 195 -3.18 12.36 -5.05
N VAL A 196 -4.50 12.36 -5.27
CA VAL A 196 -5.47 13.25 -4.62
C VAL A 196 -6.50 12.46 -3.82
N ASP A 197 -7.15 11.48 -4.46
CA ASP A 197 -8.25 10.70 -3.91
C ASP A 197 -7.82 9.22 -3.78
N LYS A 198 -7.98 8.66 -2.59
CA LYS A 198 -7.75 7.24 -2.31
C LYS A 198 -9.05 6.58 -1.83
N VAL A 199 -9.25 5.32 -2.19
CA VAL A 199 -10.23 4.41 -1.61
C VAL A 199 -9.50 3.51 -0.64
N LEU A 200 -9.96 3.46 0.61
CA LEU A 200 -9.54 2.47 1.59
C LEU A 200 -10.64 1.42 1.73
N THR A 201 -10.32 0.18 1.34
CA THR A 201 -11.20 -0.98 1.39
C THR A 201 -10.54 -2.08 2.22
N GLY A 202 -11.28 -3.11 2.61
CA GLY A 202 -10.70 -4.29 3.23
C GLY A 202 -11.67 -5.45 3.34
N CYS A 203 -11.13 -6.65 3.57
CA CYS A 203 -11.89 -7.84 3.91
C CYS A 203 -11.11 -8.72 4.91
N THR A 204 -11.80 -9.62 5.59
CA THR A 204 -11.11 -10.65 6.38
C THR A 204 -10.39 -11.62 5.44
N VAL A 205 -9.41 -12.36 5.95
CA VAL A 205 -8.72 -13.38 5.16
C VAL A 205 -9.66 -14.53 4.79
N GLU A 206 -10.67 -14.81 5.61
CA GLU A 206 -11.73 -15.79 5.30
C GLU A 206 -12.56 -15.32 4.10
N GLU A 207 -13.06 -14.08 4.13
CA GLU A 207 -13.78 -13.47 3.00
C GLU A 207 -12.89 -13.41 1.74
N LEU A 208 -11.60 -13.13 1.90
CA LEU A 208 -10.64 -13.12 0.80
C LEU A 208 -10.50 -14.51 0.16
N GLU A 209 -10.44 -15.57 0.95
CA GLU A 209 -10.39 -16.96 0.46
C GLU A 209 -11.69 -17.36 -0.25
N GLU A 210 -12.85 -16.92 0.25
CA GLU A 210 -14.14 -17.15 -0.43
C GLU A 210 -14.22 -16.41 -1.76
N ASN A 211 -13.75 -15.16 -1.80
CA ASN A 211 -13.66 -14.36 -3.02
C ASN A 211 -12.69 -14.97 -4.04
N ALA A 212 -11.58 -15.57 -3.59
CA ALA A 212 -10.64 -16.29 -4.44
C ALA A 212 -11.30 -17.43 -5.24
N LYS A 213 -12.26 -18.12 -4.62
CA LYS A 213 -12.97 -19.26 -5.22
C LYS A 213 -14.04 -18.84 -6.22
N ASN A 214 -14.67 -17.68 -6.02
CA ASN A 214 -15.93 -17.35 -6.68
C ASN A 214 -15.94 -16.03 -7.47
N ARG A 215 -15.02 -15.09 -7.19
CA ARG A 215 -15.16 -13.68 -7.58
C ARG A 215 -13.86 -13.01 -8.03
N CYS A 216 -12.73 -13.72 -8.05
CA CYS A 216 -11.46 -13.16 -8.50
C CYS A 216 -11.33 -13.13 -10.02
N PHE A 217 -10.66 -12.09 -10.51
CA PHE A 217 -10.30 -11.92 -11.91
C PHE A 217 -8.82 -12.22 -12.12
N ASP A 218 -8.47 -12.71 -13.32
CA ASP A 218 -7.08 -12.92 -13.68
C ASP A 218 -6.42 -11.57 -14.00
N ALA A 219 -5.31 -11.25 -13.33
CA ALA A 219 -4.58 -10.00 -13.53
C ALA A 219 -4.09 -9.80 -14.98
N ILE A 220 -3.95 -10.87 -15.77
CA ILE A 220 -3.56 -10.77 -17.19
C ILE A 220 -4.56 -9.97 -18.04
N ASP A 221 -5.83 -9.92 -17.63
CA ASP A 221 -6.87 -9.16 -18.32
C ASP A 221 -6.86 -7.66 -17.95
N TYR A 222 -6.02 -7.27 -17.00
CA TYR A 222 -6.00 -5.94 -16.40
C TYR A 222 -4.69 -5.22 -16.70
N VAL A 223 -4.76 -3.90 -16.70
CA VAL A 223 -3.62 -3.01 -16.92
C VAL A 223 -3.68 -1.83 -15.97
N PRO A 224 -2.53 -1.22 -15.64
CA PRO A 224 -2.52 0.13 -15.06
C PRO A 224 -3.26 1.11 -15.97
N PHE A 225 -4.03 2.03 -15.38
CA PHE A 225 -4.77 3.03 -16.15
C PHE A 225 -3.84 4.00 -16.90
N GLU A 226 -2.77 4.44 -16.24
CA GLU A 226 -1.65 5.14 -16.88
C GLU A 226 -0.65 4.10 -17.36
N THR A 227 -0.30 4.08 -18.65
CA THR A 227 0.59 3.05 -19.19
C THR A 227 2.05 3.48 -19.22
N ASP A 228 2.29 4.78 -19.36
CA ASP A 228 3.64 5.35 -19.42
C ASP A 228 3.67 6.68 -18.67
N ARG A 229 4.75 6.94 -17.92
CA ARG A 229 5.00 8.22 -17.25
C ARG A 229 6.48 8.57 -17.32
N GLU A 230 6.77 9.69 -17.96
CA GLU A 230 8.11 10.22 -18.15
C GLU A 230 8.28 11.48 -17.31
N LEU A 231 9.26 11.45 -16.40
CA LEU A 231 9.62 12.59 -15.57
C LEU A 231 10.98 13.12 -15.99
N HIS A 232 11.06 14.42 -16.26
CA HIS A 232 12.32 15.13 -16.37
C HIS A 232 12.53 15.96 -15.11
N ILE A 233 13.70 15.84 -14.50
CA ILE A 233 14.12 16.64 -13.36
C ILE A 233 15.39 17.40 -13.75
N SER A 234 15.26 18.72 -13.89
CA SER A 234 16.40 19.60 -14.21
C SER A 234 17.31 19.76 -13.00
N LYS A 235 18.61 19.86 -13.23
CA LYS A 235 19.59 20.15 -12.18
C LYS A 235 19.50 21.59 -11.69
N ASP A 236 19.13 22.50 -12.59
CA ASP A 236 19.33 23.94 -12.39
C ASP A 236 18.05 24.70 -12.11
N SER A 237 16.88 24.16 -12.48
CA SER A 237 15.61 24.87 -12.31
C SER A 237 14.40 23.97 -12.16
N HIS A 238 13.63 24.16 -11.08
CA HIS A 238 12.31 23.53 -10.92
C HIS A 238 11.32 23.87 -12.03
N LYS A 239 11.53 24.99 -12.74
CA LYS A 239 10.64 25.42 -13.84
C LYS A 239 10.85 24.61 -15.12
N GLU A 240 11.94 23.85 -15.20
CA GLU A 240 12.27 23.01 -16.34
C GLU A 240 11.84 21.56 -16.12
N ASP A 241 11.39 21.20 -14.91
CA ASP A 241 10.83 19.88 -14.65
C ASP A 241 9.63 19.62 -15.57
N SER A 242 9.53 18.40 -16.08
CA SER A 242 8.36 17.98 -16.85
C SER A 242 7.84 16.64 -16.35
N ASN A 243 6.54 16.42 -16.56
CA ASN A 243 5.83 15.20 -16.20
C ASN A 243 4.84 14.90 -17.32
N THR A 244 5.17 13.92 -18.15
CA THR A 244 4.35 13.49 -19.27
C THR A 244 3.71 12.16 -18.92
N VAL A 245 2.38 12.12 -18.93
CA VAL A 245 1.59 10.92 -18.62
C VAL A 245 0.89 10.45 -19.89
N THR A 246 0.94 9.15 -20.16
CA THR A 246 0.23 8.51 -21.26
C THR A 246 -0.82 7.54 -20.72
N ILE A 247 -2.07 7.73 -21.15
CA ILE A 247 -3.19 6.82 -20.90
C ILE A 247 -3.55 6.18 -22.25
N ARG A 248 -3.56 4.84 -22.31
CA ARG A 248 -3.99 4.11 -23.51
C ARG A 248 -5.34 3.47 -23.26
N LEU A 249 -6.38 4.06 -23.87
CA LEU A 249 -7.75 3.57 -23.76
C LEU A 249 -8.02 2.37 -24.68
N PHE A 250 -7.37 2.31 -25.84
CA PHE A 250 -7.52 1.25 -26.84
C PHE A 250 -6.18 1.00 -27.55
N ASP A 251 -5.89 -0.27 -27.86
CA ASP A 251 -4.81 -0.61 -28.79
C ASP A 251 -5.12 0.01 -30.16
N ARG A 252 -4.12 0.59 -30.82
CA ARG A 252 -4.28 1.06 -32.20
C ARG A 252 -4.73 -0.11 -33.07
N LEU A 253 -5.92 0.00 -33.65
CA LEU A 253 -6.46 -0.92 -34.66
C LEU A 253 -5.51 -1.08 -35.84
#